data_AF-G4U166-F1
#
_entry.id   AF-G4U166-F1
#
_cell.length_a   1.000
_cell.length_b   1.000
_cell.length_c   1.000
_cell.angle_alpha   90.00
_cell.angle_beta   90.00
_cell.angle_gamma   90.00
#
_symmetry.space_group_name_H-M   'P 1'
#
loop_
_entity.id
_entity.type
_entity.pdbx_description
1 polymer ?
#
loop_
_entity_poly.entity_id
_entity_poly.type
_entity_poly.pdbx_seq_one_letter_code
_entity_poly.pdbx_strand_id
1 'polypeptide(L)'
;MSALEEQIILFETYPQDARTVDEAFRRPLIHYVEFLETVHDMVIDLKEKRSRKKLDLFKAFTKVKVDAGEILKMNRDIEDRHRQLMEALGIFTALRVQVVDKTTKATEVKLDVTNAHVEATRAIVDATKATVDATNANVEMILTDVDAHAILQLPTVAFVASSVHNPCLQGTREAVLNTIWQWADDDTSDKPIFWLCDIAGSGKSTVAMTAVESWRSKGVLGGRFFFSIASNEASTTDKFCSTIARDLVHHIRELVPHVAGAVKQNPSFMRCSLEEQFELLVSGPLHHRQGRMILVIDALDECKSPPQRKELVETLSKVVQKSKKLKIFITSRPDP
;
A
#
# COMPACT_ATOMS: atom_id res chain seq x y z
N MET A 1 27.12 24.08 -17.15
CA MET A 1 28.31 24.58 -16.43
C MET A 1 29.37 24.86 -17.46
N SER A 2 30.00 26.02 -17.43
CA SER A 2 31.02 26.39 -18.42
C SER A 2 32.29 25.56 -18.20
N ALA A 3 33.09 25.31 -19.25
CA ALA A 3 34.39 24.65 -19.11
C ALA A 3 35.32 25.35 -18.10
N LEU A 4 35.08 26.64 -17.84
CA LEU A 4 35.79 27.42 -16.83
C LEU A 4 35.32 27.09 -15.40
N GLU A 5 34.02 26.85 -15.19
CA GLU A 5 33.47 26.43 -13.88
C GLU A 5 33.94 25.02 -13.52
N GLU A 6 34.01 24.11 -14.49
CA GLU A 6 34.57 22.76 -14.27
C GLU A 6 36.07 22.82 -13.93
N GLN A 7 36.85 23.72 -14.56
CA GLN A 7 38.25 23.92 -14.22
C GLN A 7 38.45 24.60 -12.84
N ILE A 8 37.57 25.53 -12.46
CA ILE A 8 37.58 26.16 -11.13
C ILE A 8 37.25 25.12 -10.05
N ILE A 9 36.22 24.29 -10.26
CA ILE A 9 35.86 23.20 -9.34
C ILE A 9 37.00 22.17 -9.26
N LEU A 10 37.60 21.79 -10.39
CA LEU A 10 38.76 20.88 -10.43
C LEU A 10 39.95 21.48 -9.66
N PHE A 11 40.18 22.79 -9.78
CA PHE A 11 41.22 23.46 -9.03
C PHE A 11 40.84 23.48 -7.54
N GLU A 12 39.68 23.99 -7.14
CA GLU A 12 39.20 24.10 -5.75
C GLU A 12 39.15 22.76 -5.00
N THR A 13 38.86 21.65 -5.70
CA THR A 13 38.87 20.30 -5.14
C THR A 13 40.26 19.66 -5.10
N TYR A 14 41.26 20.27 -5.73
CA TYR A 14 42.62 19.73 -5.79
C TYR A 14 43.37 19.95 -4.47
N PRO A 15 43.77 18.88 -3.75
CA PRO A 15 44.32 18.99 -2.39
C PRO A 15 45.57 19.86 -2.32
N GLN A 16 45.68 20.69 -1.28
CA GLN A 16 46.75 21.68 -1.16
C GLN A 16 48.14 21.04 -1.00
N ASP A 17 48.22 19.89 -0.34
CA ASP A 17 49.40 19.04 -0.25
C ASP A 17 49.77 18.42 -1.60
N ALA A 18 48.78 17.95 -2.38
CA ALA A 18 48.98 17.45 -3.73
C ALA A 18 49.51 18.53 -4.69
N ARG A 19 49.02 19.77 -4.59
CA ARG A 19 49.53 20.94 -5.33
C ARG A 19 51.00 21.22 -5.04
N THR A 20 51.36 21.16 -3.76
CA THR A 20 52.73 21.46 -3.31
C THR A 20 53.73 20.42 -3.84
N VAL A 21 53.32 19.14 -3.89
CA VAL A 21 54.13 18.06 -4.46
C VAL A 21 54.32 18.22 -5.98
N ASP A 22 53.30 18.66 -6.71
CA ASP A 22 53.42 18.93 -8.15
C ASP A 22 54.32 20.10 -8.49
N GLU A 23 54.16 21.22 -7.78
CA GLU A 23 55.00 22.39 -7.98
C GLU A 23 56.48 22.08 -7.67
N ALA A 24 56.74 21.19 -6.71
CA ALA A 24 58.09 20.77 -6.36
C ALA A 24 58.80 19.99 -7.49
N PHE A 25 58.07 19.21 -8.31
CA PHE A 25 58.64 18.50 -9.47
C PHE A 25 58.65 19.34 -10.75
N ARG A 26 57.70 20.27 -10.87
CA ARG A 26 57.56 21.17 -12.03
C ARG A 26 58.86 21.89 -12.34
N ARG A 27 59.54 22.41 -11.31
CA ARG A 27 60.78 23.19 -11.49
C ARG A 27 61.97 22.35 -11.99
N PRO A 28 62.30 21.18 -11.42
CA PRO A 28 63.28 20.25 -12.00
C PRO A 28 62.99 19.87 -13.46
N LEU A 29 61.72 19.61 -13.81
CA LEU A 29 61.32 19.25 -15.16
C LEU A 29 61.54 20.41 -16.14
N ILE A 30 61.11 21.63 -15.78
CA ILE A 30 61.33 22.84 -16.60
C ILE A 30 62.83 23.05 -16.83
N HIS A 31 63.65 23.02 -15.76
CA HIS A 31 65.09 23.20 -15.89
C HIS A 31 65.75 22.12 -16.77
N TYR A 32 65.25 20.88 -16.74
CA TYR A 32 65.76 19.82 -17.60
C TYR A 32 65.40 20.05 -19.07
N VAL A 33 64.17 20.49 -19.36
CA VAL A 33 63.74 20.83 -20.72
C VAL A 33 64.56 22.01 -21.27
N GLU A 34 64.70 23.09 -20.49
CA GLU A 34 65.53 24.26 -20.86
C GLU A 34 67.00 23.87 -21.13
N PHE A 35 67.53 22.95 -20.34
CA PHE A 35 68.88 22.41 -20.56
C PHE A 35 68.97 21.63 -21.88
N LEU A 36 67.99 20.78 -22.19
CA LEU A 36 67.96 20.04 -23.46
C LEU A 36 67.85 20.97 -24.67
N GLU A 37 67.08 22.05 -24.56
CA GLU A 37 67.01 23.10 -25.59
C GLU A 37 68.38 23.76 -25.80
N THR A 38 69.08 24.09 -24.72
CA THR A 38 70.44 24.66 -24.80
C THR A 38 71.41 23.71 -25.51
N VAL A 39 71.35 22.40 -25.17
CA VAL A 39 72.16 21.37 -25.84
C VAL A 39 71.79 21.25 -27.32
N HIS A 40 70.50 21.33 -27.64
CA HIS A 40 70.02 21.29 -29.02
C HIS A 40 70.58 22.45 -29.85
N ASP A 41 70.52 23.67 -29.33
CA ASP A 41 71.05 24.87 -29.98
C ASP A 41 72.57 24.78 -30.18
N MET A 42 73.30 24.28 -29.19
CA MET A 42 74.73 24.01 -29.32
C MET A 42 75.05 23.02 -30.45
N VAL A 43 74.26 21.94 -30.58
CA VAL A 43 74.42 20.95 -31.66
C VAL A 43 74.11 21.55 -33.02
N ILE A 44 73.07 22.40 -33.13
CA ILE A 44 72.76 23.14 -34.36
C ILE A 44 73.93 24.05 -34.73
N ASP A 45 74.45 24.85 -33.80
CA ASP A 45 75.57 25.77 -34.06
C ASP A 45 76.85 25.03 -34.49
N LEU A 46 77.15 23.88 -33.87
CA LEU A 46 78.26 23.01 -34.28
C LEU A 46 78.05 22.45 -35.69
N LYS A 47 76.82 22.09 -36.06
CA LYS A 47 76.46 21.63 -37.40
C LYS A 47 76.56 22.77 -38.43
N GLU A 48 76.15 23.99 -38.09
CA GLU A 48 76.29 25.17 -38.94
C GLU A 48 77.76 25.56 -39.15
N LYS A 49 78.57 25.57 -38.09
CA LYS A 49 80.02 25.80 -38.17
C LYS A 49 80.70 24.78 -39.08
N ARG A 50 80.24 23.52 -39.06
CA ARG A 50 80.69 22.48 -39.98
C ARG A 50 80.23 22.73 -41.43
N SER A 51 79.01 23.20 -41.65
CA SER A 51 78.47 23.52 -42.98
C SER A 51 79.11 24.77 -43.60
N ARG A 52 79.32 25.85 -42.83
CA ARG A 52 80.02 27.08 -43.28
C ARG A 52 81.48 26.79 -43.66
N LYS A 53 82.20 25.98 -42.86
CA LYS A 53 83.56 25.51 -43.22
C LYS A 53 83.60 24.54 -44.41
N LYS A 54 82.48 23.90 -44.76
CA LYS A 54 82.36 23.03 -45.94
C LYS A 54 82.14 23.82 -47.23
N LEU A 55 81.56 25.02 -47.14
CA LEU A 55 81.38 25.93 -48.27
C LEU A 55 82.63 26.78 -48.57
N ASP A 56 83.47 27.02 -47.56
CA ASP A 56 84.66 27.90 -47.67
C ASP A 56 85.98 27.22 -48.08
N LEU A 57 86.01 25.90 -48.33
CA LEU A 57 87.26 25.19 -48.59
C LEU A 57 87.14 24.13 -49.70
N PHE A 58 87.33 24.61 -50.95
CA PHE A 58 88.03 23.85 -52.00
C PHE A 58 89.56 23.89 -51.84
N LYS A 59 90.10 24.22 -50.65
CA LYS A 59 91.53 24.11 -50.35
C LYS A 59 91.76 23.62 -48.91
N ALA A 60 92.59 22.60 -48.78
CA ALA A 60 93.17 22.06 -47.55
C ALA A 60 92.21 21.30 -46.59
N PHE A 61 92.30 19.98 -46.69
CA PHE A 61 91.74 18.98 -45.77
C PHE A 61 92.21 19.22 -44.33
N THR A 62 91.28 19.61 -43.46
CA THR A 62 91.31 19.19 -42.06
C THR A 62 89.90 18.76 -41.67
N LYS A 63 89.72 17.47 -41.38
CA LYS A 63 88.56 16.97 -40.64
C LYS A 63 88.48 17.79 -39.36
N VAL A 64 87.53 18.72 -39.28
CA VAL A 64 87.10 19.26 -37.98
C VAL A 64 86.47 18.08 -37.26
N LYS A 65 87.29 17.32 -36.54
CA LYS A 65 86.83 16.44 -35.48
C LYS A 65 86.26 17.40 -34.45
N VAL A 66 84.95 17.31 -34.20
CA VAL A 66 84.42 17.78 -32.92
C VAL A 66 85.34 17.19 -31.87
N ASP A 67 85.86 18.03 -30.97
CA ASP A 67 86.78 17.54 -29.95
C ASP A 67 86.05 16.44 -29.19
N ALA A 68 86.64 15.24 -29.18
CA ALA A 68 86.06 14.13 -28.45
C ALA A 68 85.84 14.52 -26.99
N GLY A 69 86.65 15.45 -26.45
CA GLY A 69 86.47 16.06 -25.14
C GLY A 69 85.17 16.84 -24.97
N GLU A 70 84.71 17.60 -25.98
CA GLU A 70 83.45 18.36 -25.92
C GLU A 70 82.23 17.45 -25.98
N ILE A 71 82.27 16.39 -26.82
CA ILE A 71 81.21 15.38 -26.87
C ILE A 71 81.13 14.61 -25.55
N LEU A 72 82.28 14.20 -25.00
CA LEU A 72 82.36 13.51 -23.71
C LEU A 72 81.93 14.39 -22.53
N LYS A 73 82.11 15.71 -22.62
CA LYS A 73 81.60 16.65 -21.62
C LYS A 73 80.08 16.79 -21.73
N MET A 74 79.56 17.01 -22.94
CA MET A 74 78.12 17.13 -23.18
C MET A 74 77.35 15.87 -22.77
N ASN A 75 77.87 14.68 -23.09
CA ASN A 75 77.26 13.42 -22.65
C ASN A 75 77.24 13.29 -21.12
N ARG A 76 78.32 13.68 -20.43
CA ARG A 76 78.35 13.69 -18.95
C ARG A 76 77.35 14.67 -18.37
N ASP A 77 77.27 15.89 -18.91
CA ASP A 77 76.33 16.91 -18.45
C ASP A 77 74.87 16.45 -18.66
N ILE A 78 74.57 15.77 -19.78
CA ILE A 78 73.26 15.15 -20.04
C ILE A 78 72.96 14.04 -19.03
N GLU A 79 73.91 13.12 -18.82
CA GLU A 79 73.73 12.02 -17.87
C GLU A 79 73.52 12.52 -16.44
N ASP A 80 74.25 13.55 -16.01
CA ASP A 80 74.12 14.14 -14.68
C ASP A 80 72.80 14.88 -14.51
N ARG A 81 72.37 15.68 -15.50
CA ARG A 81 71.06 16.36 -15.48
C ARG A 81 69.90 15.37 -15.54
N HIS A 82 70.03 14.33 -16.35
CA HIS A 82 69.04 13.26 -16.44
C HIS A 82 68.93 12.50 -15.11
N ARG A 83 70.06 12.22 -14.46
CA ARG A 83 70.08 11.61 -13.13
C ARG A 83 69.38 12.48 -12.08
N GLN A 84 69.66 13.78 -12.04
CA GLN A 84 68.99 14.72 -11.14
C GLN A 84 67.48 14.77 -11.38
N LEU A 85 67.04 14.76 -12.65
CA LEU A 85 65.61 14.69 -12.97
C LEU A 85 64.99 13.37 -12.48
N MET A 86 65.66 12.24 -12.69
CA MET A 86 65.17 10.93 -12.28
C MET A 86 65.12 10.77 -10.76
N GLU A 87 66.06 11.36 -10.02
CA GLU A 87 66.01 11.46 -8.56
C GLU A 87 64.81 12.31 -8.10
N ALA A 88 64.60 13.47 -8.72
CA ALA A 88 63.43 14.31 -8.44
C ALA A 88 62.10 13.60 -8.78
N LEU A 89 62.07 12.83 -9.88
CA LEU A 89 60.91 12.02 -10.27
C LEU A 89 60.64 10.90 -9.25
N GLY A 90 61.68 10.22 -8.76
CA GLY A 90 61.55 9.21 -7.72
C GLY A 90 60.95 9.77 -6.42
N ILE A 91 61.43 10.94 -5.98
CA ILE A 91 60.87 11.64 -4.80
C ILE A 91 59.42 12.07 -5.06
N PHE A 92 59.14 12.63 -6.23
CA PHE A 92 57.79 13.02 -6.63
C PHE A 92 56.82 11.84 -6.60
N THR A 93 57.16 10.72 -7.24
CA THR A 93 56.33 9.52 -7.26
C THR A 93 56.08 8.98 -5.85
N ALA A 94 57.11 8.95 -4.99
CA ALA A 94 56.96 8.51 -3.60
C ALA A 94 56.01 9.41 -2.80
N LEU A 95 56.16 10.74 -2.91
CA LEU A 95 55.27 11.69 -2.23
C LEU A 95 53.83 11.61 -2.77
N ARG A 96 53.66 11.44 -4.08
CA ARG A 96 52.34 11.25 -4.69
C ARG A 96 51.64 9.98 -4.19
N VAL A 97 52.35 8.86 -4.12
CA VAL A 97 51.82 7.62 -3.56
C VAL A 97 51.39 7.80 -2.11
N GLN A 98 52.17 8.52 -1.30
CA GLN A 98 51.81 8.81 0.10
C GLN A 98 50.55 9.66 0.23
N VAL A 99 50.39 10.68 -0.62
CA VAL A 99 49.17 11.53 -0.61
C VAL A 99 47.95 10.69 -0.99
N VAL A 100 48.05 9.84 -2.02
CA VAL A 100 46.97 8.94 -2.44
C VAL A 100 46.62 7.93 -1.34
N ASP A 101 47.61 7.28 -0.72
CA ASP A 101 47.37 6.31 0.36
C ASP A 101 46.64 6.96 1.56
N LYS A 102 47.03 8.19 1.94
CA LYS A 102 46.37 8.94 3.00
C LYS A 102 44.93 9.29 2.65
N THR A 103 44.67 9.74 1.42
CA THR A 103 43.31 10.09 1.00
C THR A 103 42.43 8.85 0.88
N THR A 104 42.94 7.74 0.35
CA THR A 104 42.22 6.46 0.27
C THR A 104 41.83 5.96 1.66
N LYS A 105 42.76 5.92 2.62
CA LYS A 105 42.46 5.52 4.01
C LYS A 105 41.42 6.44 4.66
N ALA A 106 41.52 7.75 4.44
CA ALA A 106 40.53 8.70 4.95
C ALA A 106 39.13 8.47 4.32
N THR A 107 39.05 8.08 3.05
CA THR A 107 37.78 7.74 2.40
C THR A 107 37.20 6.42 2.87
N GLU A 108 38.02 5.40 3.12
CA GLU A 108 37.57 4.11 3.68
C GLU A 108 36.91 4.30 5.05
N VAL A 109 37.55 5.05 5.95
CA VAL A 109 36.97 5.37 7.27
C VAL A 109 35.63 6.10 7.14
N LYS A 110 35.51 7.06 6.21
CA LYS A 110 34.24 7.75 5.95
C LYS A 110 33.16 6.80 5.41
N LEU A 111 33.54 5.83 4.58
CA LEU A 111 32.62 4.84 4.03
C LEU A 111 32.10 3.92 5.14
N ASP A 112 32.97 3.44 6.03
CA ASP A 112 32.58 2.60 7.17
C ASP A 112 31.60 3.31 8.10
N VAL A 113 31.86 4.58 8.42
CA VAL A 113 30.95 5.41 9.22
C VAL A 113 29.60 5.58 8.50
N THR A 114 29.62 5.79 7.19
CA THR A 114 28.40 5.95 6.39
C THR A 114 27.59 4.65 6.37
N ASN A 115 28.24 3.50 6.18
CA ASN A 115 27.58 2.19 6.20
C ASN A 115 26.94 1.90 7.56
N ALA A 116 27.63 2.17 8.66
CA ALA A 116 27.07 2.05 10.00
C ALA A 116 25.83 2.96 10.18
N HIS A 117 25.86 4.18 9.62
CA HIS A 117 24.71 5.09 9.64
C HIS A 117 23.53 4.54 8.82
N VAL A 118 23.79 3.93 7.67
CA VAL A 118 22.76 3.30 6.83
C VAL A 118 22.13 2.11 7.54
N GLU A 119 22.92 1.26 8.20
CA GLU A 119 22.41 0.13 8.99
C GLU A 119 21.56 0.59 10.17
N ALA A 120 22.01 1.62 10.90
CA ALA A 120 21.22 2.23 11.98
C ALA A 120 19.90 2.82 11.46
N THR A 121 19.94 3.52 10.32
CA THR A 121 18.75 4.09 9.68
C THR A 121 17.77 2.99 9.26
N ARG A 122 18.28 1.88 8.69
CA ARG A 122 17.45 0.74 8.31
C ARG A 122 16.76 0.11 9.53
N ALA A 123 17.47 -0.06 10.64
CA ALA A 123 16.88 -0.56 11.88
C ALA A 123 15.77 0.37 12.41
N ILE A 124 15.95 1.70 12.32
CA ILE A 124 14.93 2.68 12.68
C ILE A 124 13.70 2.56 11.76
N VAL A 125 13.90 2.40 10.45
CA VAL A 125 12.81 2.22 9.49
C VAL A 125 12.02 0.95 9.78
N ASP A 126 12.70 -0.17 10.04
CA ASP A 126 12.05 -1.45 10.36
C ASP A 126 11.25 -1.37 11.68
N ALA A 127 11.79 -0.71 12.71
CA ALA A 127 11.08 -0.47 13.97
C ALA A 127 9.86 0.46 13.80
N THR A 128 9.99 1.49 12.97
CA THR A 128 8.89 2.42 12.64
C THR A 128 7.78 1.68 11.90
N LYS A 129 8.14 0.83 10.93
CA LYS A 129 7.17 0.01 10.19
C LYS A 129 6.40 -0.92 11.14
N ALA A 130 7.09 -1.61 12.04
CA ALA A 130 6.42 -2.47 13.02
C ALA A 130 5.44 -1.69 13.92
N THR A 131 5.82 -0.46 14.31
CA THR A 131 4.95 0.43 15.11
C THR A 131 3.71 0.87 14.34
N VAL A 132 3.86 1.19 13.06
CA VAL A 132 2.74 1.53 12.16
C VAL A 132 1.80 0.34 11.99
N ASP A 133 2.33 -0.86 11.74
CA ASP A 133 1.52 -2.07 11.57
C ASP A 133 0.72 -2.38 12.85
N ALA A 134 1.34 -2.25 14.03
CA ALA A 134 0.66 -2.42 15.32
C ALA A 134 -0.43 -1.35 15.56
N THR A 135 -0.16 -0.10 15.16
CA THR A 135 -1.13 1.00 15.28
C THR A 135 -2.34 0.78 14.38
N ASN A 136 -2.12 0.33 13.13
CA ASN A 136 -3.20 0.02 12.20
C ASN A 136 -4.09 -1.11 12.72
N ALA A 137 -3.51 -2.17 13.27
CA ALA A 137 -4.28 -3.26 13.88
C ALA A 137 -5.14 -2.78 15.07
N ASN A 138 -4.59 -1.88 15.91
CA ASN A 138 -5.35 -1.28 17.01
C ASN A 138 -6.51 -0.40 16.51
N VAL A 139 -6.30 0.37 15.44
CA VAL A 139 -7.35 1.19 14.82
C VAL A 139 -8.47 0.33 14.26
N GLU A 140 -8.14 -0.76 13.55
CA GLU A 140 -9.14 -1.71 13.04
C GLU A 140 -9.99 -2.31 14.18
N MET A 141 -9.35 -2.71 15.28
CA MET A 141 -10.05 -3.21 16.48
C MET A 141 -11.01 -2.16 17.04
N ILE A 142 -10.56 -0.92 17.23
CA ILE A 142 -11.40 0.18 17.73
C ILE A 142 -12.58 0.43 16.78
N LEU A 143 -12.37 0.42 15.47
CA LEU A 143 -13.44 0.59 14.48
C LEU A 143 -14.49 -0.52 14.60
N THR A 144 -14.06 -1.77 14.78
CA THR A 144 -15.00 -2.89 14.97
C THR A 144 -15.82 -2.75 16.25
N ASP A 145 -15.23 -2.26 17.34
CA ASP A 145 -15.93 -2.02 18.60
C ASP A 145 -16.93 -0.86 18.49
N VAL A 146 -16.54 0.22 17.82
CA VAL A 146 -17.44 1.37 17.55
C VAL A 146 -18.62 0.94 16.68
N ASP A 147 -18.38 0.14 15.65
CA ASP A 147 -19.43 -0.39 14.78
C ASP A 147 -20.38 -1.31 15.55
N ALA A 148 -19.83 -2.22 16.36
CA ALA A 148 -20.62 -3.08 17.22
C ALA A 148 -21.47 -2.27 18.21
N HIS A 149 -20.91 -1.21 18.80
CA HIS A 149 -21.62 -0.34 19.72
C HIS A 149 -22.75 0.43 19.05
N ALA A 150 -22.52 1.02 17.87
CA ALA A 150 -23.54 1.72 17.10
C ALA A 150 -24.72 0.78 16.77
N ILE A 151 -24.44 -0.46 16.37
CA ILE A 151 -25.47 -1.44 16.09
C ILE A 151 -26.18 -1.86 17.39
N LEU A 152 -25.48 -2.06 18.51
CA LEU A 152 -26.08 -2.42 19.80
C LEU A 152 -27.10 -1.40 20.34
N GLN A 153 -26.99 -0.14 19.92
CA GLN A 153 -27.94 0.92 20.30
C GLN A 153 -29.25 0.88 19.51
N LEU A 154 -29.35 0.08 18.44
CA LEU A 154 -30.60 -0.06 17.68
C LEU A 154 -31.71 -0.63 18.58
N PRO A 155 -32.90 0.01 18.61
CA PRO A 155 -34.01 -0.52 19.38
C PRO A 155 -34.43 -1.86 18.78
N THR A 156 -34.58 -2.89 19.60
CA THR A 156 -35.04 -4.21 19.17
C THR A 156 -36.29 -4.61 19.91
N VAL A 157 -37.08 -5.46 19.27
CA VAL A 157 -38.11 -6.23 19.95
C VAL A 157 -37.44 -7.45 20.57
N ALA A 158 -37.56 -7.62 21.88
CA ALA A 158 -37.05 -8.81 22.54
C ALA A 158 -37.88 -10.03 22.09
N PHE A 159 -37.23 -10.98 21.41
CA PHE A 159 -37.86 -12.26 21.11
C PHE A 159 -37.89 -13.12 22.37
N VAL A 160 -39.05 -13.21 23.01
CA VAL A 160 -39.30 -14.20 24.06
C VAL A 160 -39.85 -15.45 23.37
N ALA A 161 -39.05 -16.51 23.34
CA ALA A 161 -39.48 -17.80 22.83
C ALA A 161 -40.70 -18.28 23.64
N SER A 162 -41.89 -18.19 23.03
CA SER A 162 -43.10 -18.78 23.60
C SER A 162 -43.20 -20.25 23.20
N SER A 163 -44.07 -21.01 23.87
CA SER A 163 -44.37 -22.42 23.56
C SER A 163 -44.86 -22.66 22.12
N VAL A 164 -45.23 -21.60 21.38
CA VAL A 164 -45.76 -21.66 20.01
C VAL A 164 -44.65 -21.58 18.95
N HIS A 165 -43.44 -21.15 19.33
CA HIS A 165 -42.28 -21.01 18.43
C HIS A 165 -41.32 -22.20 18.55
N ASN A 166 -41.87 -23.40 18.53
CA ASN A 166 -41.09 -24.63 18.35
C ASN A 166 -41.07 -25.02 16.88
N PRO A 167 -40.00 -25.66 16.39
CA PRO A 167 -39.98 -26.25 15.05
C PRO A 167 -41.03 -27.35 14.88
N CYS A 168 -41.31 -27.69 13.62
CA CYS A 168 -42.20 -28.79 13.28
C CYS A 168 -41.63 -30.10 13.83
N LEU A 169 -42.51 -30.96 14.32
CA LEU A 169 -42.13 -32.33 14.63
C LEU A 169 -41.69 -33.03 13.36
N GLN A 170 -40.69 -33.91 13.48
CA GLN A 170 -40.18 -34.70 12.36
C GLN A 170 -41.33 -35.47 11.69
N GLY A 171 -41.37 -35.48 10.35
CA GLY A 171 -42.43 -36.13 9.58
C GLY A 171 -43.73 -35.33 9.44
N THR A 172 -43.83 -34.14 10.05
CA THR A 172 -45.02 -33.28 9.93
C THR A 172 -44.79 -32.13 8.96
N ARG A 173 -45.88 -31.66 8.33
CA ARG A 173 -45.88 -30.49 7.42
C ARG A 173 -44.88 -30.59 6.24
N GLU A 174 -44.41 -31.79 5.91
CA GLU A 174 -43.38 -32.03 4.90
C GLU A 174 -43.76 -31.47 3.53
N ALA A 175 -45.01 -31.67 3.09
CA ALA A 175 -45.48 -31.14 1.82
C ALA A 175 -45.38 -29.61 1.75
N VAL A 176 -45.76 -28.91 2.83
CA VAL A 176 -45.70 -27.44 2.91
C VAL A 176 -44.25 -26.98 2.95
N LEU A 177 -43.41 -27.62 3.78
CA LEU A 177 -41.99 -27.33 3.89
C LEU A 177 -41.28 -27.53 2.55
N ASN A 178 -41.56 -28.61 1.83
CA ASN A 178 -40.98 -28.88 0.51
C ASN A 178 -41.32 -27.78 -0.50
N THR A 179 -42.56 -27.31 -0.52
CA THR A 179 -42.95 -26.17 -1.37
C THR A 179 -42.19 -24.89 -0.99
N ILE A 180 -42.01 -24.63 0.32
CA ILE A 180 -41.22 -23.49 0.81
C ILE A 180 -39.75 -23.62 0.39
N TRP A 181 -39.16 -24.81 0.48
CA TRP A 181 -37.77 -25.04 0.06
C TRP A 181 -37.57 -24.84 -1.43
N GLN A 182 -38.47 -25.38 -2.25
CA GLN A 182 -38.44 -25.18 -3.70
C GLN A 182 -38.53 -23.69 -4.06
N TRP A 183 -39.44 -22.95 -3.43
CA TRP A 183 -39.52 -21.50 -3.62
C TRP A 183 -38.26 -20.76 -3.16
N ALA A 184 -37.72 -21.11 -1.99
CA ALA A 184 -36.56 -20.45 -1.42
C ALA A 184 -35.31 -20.66 -2.27
N ASP A 185 -35.14 -21.86 -2.85
CA ASP A 185 -33.98 -22.25 -3.62
C ASP A 185 -34.13 -21.98 -5.14
N ASP A 186 -35.32 -21.57 -5.62
CA ASP A 186 -35.55 -21.16 -7.02
C ASP A 186 -35.12 -19.71 -7.27
N ASP A 187 -33.87 -19.52 -7.68
CA ASP A 187 -33.31 -18.20 -8.02
C ASP A 187 -33.78 -17.67 -9.40
N THR A 188 -34.55 -18.44 -10.16
CA THR A 188 -35.10 -18.04 -11.47
C THR A 188 -36.50 -17.44 -11.36
N SER A 189 -37.18 -17.64 -10.23
CA SER A 189 -38.53 -17.15 -9.98
C SER A 189 -38.58 -15.63 -9.81
N ASP A 190 -39.50 -14.99 -10.52
CA ASP A 190 -39.87 -13.58 -10.27
C ASP A 190 -40.84 -13.42 -9.09
N LYS A 191 -40.99 -14.45 -8.24
CA LYS A 191 -41.88 -14.46 -7.06
C LYS A 191 -41.05 -14.37 -5.76
N PRO A 192 -40.63 -13.17 -5.33
CA PRO A 192 -39.74 -13.01 -4.17
C PRO A 192 -40.47 -13.08 -2.82
N ILE A 193 -41.80 -13.18 -2.79
CA ILE A 193 -42.58 -13.30 -1.56
C ILE A 193 -43.35 -14.61 -1.58
N PHE A 194 -43.18 -15.41 -0.53
CA PHE A 194 -44.02 -16.56 -0.24
C PHE A 194 -44.88 -16.26 0.98
N TRP A 195 -46.19 -16.28 0.80
CA TRP A 195 -47.15 -15.97 1.84
C TRP A 195 -47.94 -17.22 2.23
N LEU A 196 -47.64 -17.77 3.41
CA LEU A 196 -48.39 -18.87 4.02
C LEU A 196 -49.61 -18.32 4.77
N CYS A 197 -50.77 -18.37 4.13
CA CYS A 197 -52.04 -17.91 4.68
C CYS A 197 -52.91 -19.09 5.08
N ASP A 198 -53.32 -19.17 6.35
CA ASP A 198 -54.11 -20.30 6.88
C ASP A 198 -54.83 -19.93 8.19
N ILE A 199 -55.78 -20.74 8.66
CA ILE A 199 -56.57 -20.50 9.88
C ILE A 199 -55.72 -20.49 11.16
N ALA A 200 -56.25 -19.88 12.23
CA ALA A 200 -55.62 -19.89 13.55
C ALA A 200 -55.36 -21.33 14.05
N GLY A 201 -54.23 -21.56 14.72
CA GLY A 201 -53.90 -22.86 15.29
C GLY A 201 -53.40 -23.92 14.29
N SER A 202 -53.30 -23.60 12.98
CA SER A 202 -52.80 -24.58 11.98
C SER A 202 -51.30 -24.85 12.05
N GLY A 203 -50.54 -24.13 12.89
CA GLY A 203 -49.10 -24.34 13.07
C GLY A 203 -48.21 -23.55 12.10
N LYS A 204 -48.69 -22.43 11.53
CA LYS A 204 -47.89 -21.53 10.67
C LYS A 204 -46.61 -21.05 11.35
N SER A 205 -46.69 -20.59 12.59
CA SER A 205 -45.53 -20.15 13.37
C SER A 205 -44.51 -21.27 13.61
N THR A 206 -44.99 -22.51 13.75
CA THR A 206 -44.14 -23.72 13.84
C THR A 206 -43.40 -23.98 12.52
N VAL A 207 -44.09 -23.82 11.38
CA VAL A 207 -43.47 -23.89 10.05
C VAL A 207 -42.44 -22.76 9.86
N ALA A 208 -42.77 -21.53 10.26
CA ALA A 208 -41.86 -20.38 10.20
C ALA A 208 -40.62 -20.58 11.06
N MET A 209 -40.75 -21.15 12.27
CA MET A 209 -39.61 -21.46 13.12
C MET A 209 -38.70 -22.53 12.47
N THR A 210 -39.28 -23.56 11.87
CA THR A 210 -38.53 -24.58 11.11
C THR A 210 -37.76 -23.95 9.94
N ALA A 211 -38.41 -23.01 9.23
CA ALA A 211 -37.80 -22.25 8.15
C ALA A 211 -36.62 -21.39 8.62
N VAL A 212 -36.78 -20.68 9.74
CA VAL A 212 -35.72 -19.91 10.39
C VAL A 212 -34.52 -20.78 10.73
N GLU A 213 -34.70 -21.93 11.39
CA GLU A 213 -33.59 -22.80 11.77
C GLU A 213 -32.84 -23.36 10.55
N SER A 214 -33.59 -23.80 9.54
CA SER A 214 -33.03 -24.29 8.27
C SER A 214 -32.19 -23.20 7.58
N TRP A 215 -32.75 -22.00 7.38
CA TRP A 215 -32.05 -20.92 6.69
C TRP A 215 -30.91 -20.31 7.50
N ARG A 216 -30.98 -20.37 8.84
CA ARG A 216 -29.86 -20.04 9.72
C ARG A 216 -28.71 -21.01 9.50
N SER A 217 -28.98 -22.32 9.47
CA SER A 217 -27.96 -23.34 9.23
C SER A 217 -27.32 -23.24 7.84
N LYS A 218 -28.12 -22.85 6.83
CA LYS A 218 -27.66 -22.60 5.45
C LYS A 218 -26.93 -21.25 5.26
N GLY A 219 -26.92 -20.37 6.27
CA GLY A 219 -26.30 -19.04 6.17
C GLY A 219 -27.00 -18.07 5.21
N VAL A 220 -28.31 -18.26 4.97
CA VAL A 220 -29.13 -17.41 4.09
C VAL A 220 -30.23 -16.63 4.82
N LEU A 221 -30.41 -16.89 6.13
CA LEU A 221 -31.31 -16.10 6.96
C LEU A 221 -30.77 -14.68 7.16
N GLY A 222 -31.54 -13.69 6.73
CA GLY A 222 -31.24 -12.27 6.97
C GLY A 222 -31.82 -11.73 8.26
N GLY A 223 -32.89 -12.33 8.75
CA GLY A 223 -33.48 -11.95 10.03
C GLY A 223 -34.94 -12.37 10.13
N ARG A 224 -35.48 -12.21 11.33
CA ARG A 224 -36.86 -12.56 11.62
C ARG A 224 -37.57 -11.49 12.42
N PHE A 225 -38.87 -11.37 12.19
CA PHE A 225 -39.75 -10.55 13.01
C PHE A 225 -41.06 -11.28 13.21
N PHE A 226 -41.37 -11.64 14.46
CA PHE A 226 -42.59 -12.36 14.79
C PHE A 226 -43.55 -11.41 15.48
N PHE A 227 -44.64 -11.09 14.80
CA PHE A 227 -45.68 -10.25 15.37
C PHE A 227 -46.38 -10.99 16.51
N SER A 228 -46.75 -10.25 17.54
CA SER A 228 -47.49 -10.80 18.68
C SER A 228 -48.41 -9.75 19.27
N ILE A 229 -49.72 -9.99 19.23
CA ILE A 229 -50.71 -9.06 19.79
C ILE A 229 -50.51 -8.84 21.30
N ALA A 230 -49.94 -9.83 21.99
CA ALA A 230 -49.64 -9.79 23.42
C ALA A 230 -48.43 -8.88 23.77
N SER A 231 -47.63 -8.47 22.79
CA SER A 231 -46.47 -7.61 23.00
C SER A 231 -46.73 -6.24 22.40
N ASN A 232 -46.64 -5.18 23.20
CA ASN A 232 -46.81 -3.81 22.66
C ASN A 232 -45.79 -3.52 21.56
N GLU A 233 -44.54 -3.94 21.75
CA GLU A 233 -43.45 -3.67 20.80
C GLU A 233 -43.52 -4.58 19.56
N ALA A 234 -43.92 -5.85 19.71
CA ALA A 234 -44.04 -6.78 18.60
C ALA A 234 -45.40 -6.68 17.87
N SER A 235 -46.29 -5.78 18.29
CA SER A 235 -47.59 -5.58 17.67
C SER A 235 -47.64 -4.38 16.71
N THR A 236 -46.51 -3.69 16.54
CA THR A 236 -46.34 -2.53 15.64
C THR A 236 -45.12 -2.72 14.73
N THR A 237 -44.98 -1.87 13.72
CA THR A 237 -43.82 -1.89 12.80
C THR A 237 -42.67 -0.99 13.26
N ASP A 238 -42.82 -0.27 14.37
CA ASP A 238 -41.92 0.82 14.78
C ASP A 238 -40.47 0.35 14.98
N LYS A 239 -40.29 -0.90 15.42
CA LYS A 239 -38.96 -1.52 15.63
C LYS A 239 -38.63 -2.59 14.59
N PHE A 240 -39.41 -2.70 13.51
CA PHE A 240 -39.26 -3.75 12.51
C PHE A 240 -37.88 -3.68 11.84
N CYS A 241 -37.55 -2.54 11.21
CA CYS A 241 -36.29 -2.38 10.47
C CYS A 241 -35.06 -2.50 11.37
N SER A 242 -35.09 -1.90 12.56
CA SER A 242 -33.98 -1.96 13.52
C SER A 242 -33.77 -3.37 14.09
N THR A 243 -34.85 -4.14 14.30
CA THR A 243 -34.76 -5.56 14.71
C THR A 243 -34.19 -6.43 13.59
N ILE A 244 -34.69 -6.26 12.36
CA ILE A 244 -34.15 -6.97 11.20
C ILE A 244 -32.68 -6.62 10.98
N ALA A 245 -32.27 -5.36 11.09
CA ALA A 245 -30.88 -4.94 10.93
C ALA A 245 -29.94 -5.53 11.99
N ARG A 246 -30.44 -5.77 13.20
CA ARG A 246 -29.70 -6.45 14.28
C ARG A 246 -29.49 -7.93 13.98
N ASP A 247 -30.54 -8.63 13.55
CA ASP A 247 -30.44 -10.02 13.12
C ASP A 247 -29.56 -10.16 11.87
N LEU A 248 -29.66 -9.21 10.95
CA LEU A 248 -28.90 -9.13 9.71
C LEU A 248 -27.40 -9.21 9.95
N VAL A 249 -26.87 -8.32 10.80
CA VAL A 249 -25.43 -8.31 11.11
C VAL A 249 -25.03 -9.45 12.04
N HIS A 250 -25.97 -10.06 12.75
CA HIS A 250 -25.71 -11.24 13.58
C HIS A 250 -25.51 -12.48 12.71
N HIS A 251 -26.33 -12.66 11.67
CA HIS A 251 -26.24 -13.77 10.74
C HIS A 251 -25.19 -13.56 9.64
N ILE A 252 -25.01 -12.31 9.20
CA ILE A 252 -24.14 -11.96 8.07
C ILE A 252 -23.19 -10.84 8.51
N ARG A 253 -22.07 -11.26 9.11
CA ARG A 253 -21.07 -10.35 9.71
C ARG A 253 -20.42 -9.40 8.70
N GLU A 254 -20.37 -9.79 7.42
CA GLU A 254 -19.92 -8.94 6.30
C GLU A 254 -20.67 -7.60 6.22
N LEU A 255 -21.93 -7.55 6.67
CA LEU A 255 -22.77 -6.35 6.60
C LEU A 255 -22.60 -5.39 7.78
N VAL A 256 -21.82 -5.77 8.82
CA VAL A 256 -21.55 -4.94 10.00
C VAL A 256 -21.10 -3.51 9.64
N PRO A 257 -20.03 -3.29 8.84
CA PRO A 257 -19.57 -1.92 8.56
C PRO A 257 -20.59 -1.08 7.80
N HIS A 258 -21.40 -1.73 6.94
CA HIS A 258 -22.42 -1.04 6.14
C HIS A 258 -23.62 -0.61 6.98
N VAL A 259 -24.13 -1.49 7.84
CA VAL A 259 -25.21 -1.16 8.77
C VAL A 259 -24.74 -0.14 9.80
N ALA A 260 -23.56 -0.33 10.40
CA ALA A 260 -23.00 0.63 11.36
C ALA A 260 -22.77 2.00 10.73
N GLY A 261 -22.26 2.05 9.49
CA GLY A 261 -22.13 3.28 8.72
C GLY A 261 -23.47 3.99 8.53
N ALA A 262 -24.51 3.25 8.12
CA ALA A 262 -25.86 3.80 7.94
C ALA A 262 -26.42 4.39 9.26
N VAL A 263 -26.26 3.69 10.38
CA VAL A 263 -26.70 4.16 11.71
C VAL A 263 -25.94 5.43 12.14
N LYS A 264 -24.61 5.43 11.99
CA LYS A 264 -23.76 6.59 12.36
C LYS A 264 -24.09 7.84 11.54
N GLN A 265 -24.37 7.67 10.25
CA GLN A 265 -24.69 8.79 9.34
C GLN A 265 -26.13 9.30 9.52
N ASN A 266 -27.04 8.47 10.07
CA ASN A 266 -28.46 8.78 10.19
C ASN A 266 -28.97 8.57 11.62
N PRO A 267 -28.51 9.35 12.62
CA PRO A 267 -28.87 9.12 14.03
C PRO A 267 -30.37 9.27 14.33
N SER A 268 -31.13 9.93 13.45
CA SER A 268 -32.58 10.13 13.57
C SER A 268 -33.42 9.23 12.66
N PHE A 269 -32.86 8.12 12.14
CA PHE A 269 -33.54 7.22 11.19
C PHE A 269 -34.93 6.74 11.67
N MET A 270 -35.14 6.60 12.99
CA MET A 270 -36.45 6.22 13.57
C MET A 270 -37.59 7.21 13.25
N ARG A 271 -37.28 8.42 12.77
CA ARG A 271 -38.27 9.42 12.35
C ARG A 271 -38.59 9.35 10.85
N CYS A 272 -37.84 8.56 10.09
CA CYS A 272 -38.06 8.35 8.67
C CYS A 272 -39.25 7.41 8.44
N SER A 273 -39.78 7.40 7.23
CA SER A 273 -40.79 6.43 6.80
C SER A 273 -40.27 4.99 6.89
N LEU A 274 -41.18 4.00 6.95
CA LEU A 274 -40.78 2.59 7.00
C LEU A 274 -39.95 2.18 5.78
N GLU A 275 -40.27 2.72 4.60
CA GLU A 275 -39.52 2.49 3.36
C GLU A 275 -38.08 3.02 3.45
N GLU A 276 -37.88 4.24 3.95
CA GLU A 276 -36.55 4.81 4.17
C GLU A 276 -35.75 4.04 5.23
N GLN A 277 -36.39 3.65 6.33
CA GLN A 277 -35.73 2.85 7.36
C GLN A 277 -35.29 1.48 6.81
N PHE A 278 -36.13 0.84 6.00
CA PHE A 278 -35.80 -0.44 5.36
C PHE A 278 -34.65 -0.27 4.37
N GLU A 279 -34.67 0.80 3.57
CA GLU A 279 -33.58 1.10 2.63
C GLU A 279 -32.26 1.37 3.35
N LEU A 280 -32.27 2.20 4.39
CA LEU A 280 -31.06 2.54 5.13
C LEU A 280 -30.46 1.34 5.87
N LEU A 281 -31.28 0.51 6.51
CA LEU A 281 -30.81 -0.50 7.46
C LEU A 281 -30.79 -1.93 6.91
N VAL A 282 -31.52 -2.21 5.82
CA VAL A 282 -31.70 -3.57 5.31
C VAL A 282 -31.32 -3.68 3.83
N SER A 283 -32.03 -3.04 2.89
CA SER A 283 -31.75 -3.20 1.45
C SER A 283 -30.50 -2.47 0.97
N GLY A 284 -30.19 -1.29 1.51
CA GLY A 284 -28.96 -0.56 1.19
C GLY A 284 -27.70 -1.35 1.54
N PRO A 285 -27.55 -1.86 2.78
CA PRO A 285 -26.45 -2.74 3.15
C PRO A 285 -26.35 -4.00 2.26
N LEU A 286 -27.48 -4.58 1.87
CA LEU A 286 -27.54 -5.77 1.02
C LEU A 286 -26.87 -5.62 -0.35
N HIS A 287 -26.69 -4.40 -0.87
CA HIS A 287 -25.97 -4.18 -2.13
C HIS A 287 -24.51 -4.68 -2.08
N HIS A 288 -23.92 -4.77 -0.90
CA HIS A 288 -22.53 -5.20 -0.70
C HIS A 288 -22.38 -6.73 -0.62
N ARG A 289 -23.49 -7.49 -0.65
CA ARG A 289 -23.48 -8.95 -0.61
C ARG A 289 -23.86 -9.55 -1.97
N GLN A 290 -23.20 -10.64 -2.35
CA GLN A 290 -23.55 -11.37 -3.59
C GLN A 290 -24.61 -12.47 -3.40
N GLY A 291 -24.65 -13.11 -2.24
CA GLY A 291 -25.58 -14.20 -1.95
C GLY A 291 -27.01 -13.74 -1.63
N ARG A 292 -27.98 -14.63 -1.87
CA ARG A 292 -29.38 -14.42 -1.48
C ARG A 292 -29.55 -14.28 0.03
N MET A 293 -30.68 -13.69 0.39
CA MET A 293 -31.14 -13.46 1.74
C MET A 293 -32.62 -13.77 1.84
N ILE A 294 -33.02 -14.36 2.97
CA ILE A 294 -34.42 -14.61 3.30
C ILE A 294 -34.78 -13.91 4.61
N LEU A 295 -35.83 -13.09 4.57
CA LEU A 295 -36.46 -12.54 5.77
C LEU A 295 -37.69 -13.34 6.14
N VAL A 296 -37.91 -13.53 7.44
CA VAL A 296 -39.09 -14.23 7.96
C VAL A 296 -39.97 -13.28 8.76
N ILE A 297 -41.22 -13.18 8.37
CA ILE A 297 -42.23 -12.35 9.03
C ILE A 297 -43.37 -13.24 9.45
N ASP A 298 -43.47 -13.53 10.74
CA ASP A 298 -44.51 -14.41 11.27
C ASP A 298 -45.68 -13.62 11.83
N ALA A 299 -46.89 -14.17 11.67
CA ALA A 299 -48.14 -13.67 12.22
C ALA A 299 -48.46 -12.21 11.85
N LEU A 300 -48.25 -11.81 10.59
CA LEU A 300 -48.44 -10.43 10.13
C LEU A 300 -49.82 -9.85 10.48
N ASP A 301 -50.85 -10.69 10.59
CA ASP A 301 -52.19 -10.27 11.02
C ASP A 301 -52.28 -9.82 12.48
N GLU A 302 -51.28 -10.12 13.31
CA GLU A 302 -51.17 -9.66 14.71
C GLU A 302 -50.56 -8.25 14.86
N CYS A 303 -50.17 -7.62 13.74
CA CYS A 303 -49.94 -6.18 13.72
C CYS A 303 -51.26 -5.43 13.99
N LYS A 304 -51.33 -4.73 15.13
CA LYS A 304 -52.57 -4.10 15.63
C LYS A 304 -53.06 -2.94 14.77
N SER A 305 -52.18 -2.35 13.96
CA SER A 305 -52.47 -1.16 13.16
C SER A 305 -52.63 -1.54 11.68
N PRO A 306 -53.86 -1.56 11.13
CA PRO A 306 -54.08 -1.84 9.71
C PRO A 306 -53.29 -0.90 8.77
N PRO A 307 -53.16 0.42 9.05
CA PRO A 307 -52.30 1.30 8.26
C PRO A 307 -50.82 0.86 8.24
N GLN A 308 -50.25 0.51 9.41
CA GLN A 308 -48.85 0.05 9.48
C GLN A 308 -48.65 -1.29 8.77
N ARG A 309 -49.61 -2.22 8.91
CA ARG A 309 -49.59 -3.51 8.23
C ARG A 309 -49.61 -3.33 6.71
N LYS A 310 -50.45 -2.42 6.21
CA LYS A 310 -50.50 -2.06 4.79
C LYS A 310 -49.20 -1.42 4.31
N GLU A 311 -48.69 -0.42 5.05
CA GLU A 311 -47.41 0.25 4.75
C GLU A 311 -46.25 -0.76 4.67
N LEU A 312 -46.19 -1.72 5.60
CA LEU A 312 -45.20 -2.80 5.59
C LEU A 312 -45.31 -3.63 4.32
N VAL A 313 -46.49 -4.16 3.99
CA VAL A 313 -46.68 -5.01 2.79
C VAL A 313 -46.32 -4.24 1.50
N GLU A 314 -46.71 -2.97 1.40
CA GLU A 314 -46.35 -2.10 0.27
C GLU A 314 -44.84 -1.87 0.19
N THR A 315 -44.19 -1.58 1.32
CA THR A 315 -42.73 -1.41 1.41
C THR A 315 -42.01 -2.68 0.97
N LEU A 316 -42.39 -3.83 1.52
CA LEU A 316 -41.79 -5.13 1.19
C LEU A 316 -41.96 -5.45 -0.30
N SER A 317 -43.13 -5.16 -0.88
CA SER A 317 -43.40 -5.37 -2.30
C SER A 317 -42.52 -4.50 -3.21
N LYS A 318 -42.24 -3.25 -2.82
CA LYS A 318 -41.35 -2.36 -3.57
C LYS A 318 -39.89 -2.80 -3.48
N VAL A 319 -39.40 -3.17 -2.29
CA VAL A 319 -37.97 -3.49 -2.10
C VAL A 319 -37.56 -4.79 -2.78
N VAL A 320 -38.43 -5.80 -2.77
CA VAL A 320 -38.15 -7.07 -3.47
C VAL A 320 -38.13 -6.92 -4.99
N GLN A 321 -38.82 -5.92 -5.54
CA GLN A 321 -38.72 -5.59 -6.98
C GLN A 321 -37.38 -4.94 -7.32
N LYS A 322 -36.78 -4.19 -6.39
CA LYS A 322 -35.47 -3.55 -6.55
C LYS A 322 -34.31 -4.54 -6.37
N SER A 323 -34.48 -5.57 -5.53
CA SER A 323 -33.42 -6.53 -5.20
C SER A 323 -33.85 -7.98 -5.38
N LYS A 324 -33.36 -8.62 -6.46
CA LYS A 324 -33.54 -10.06 -6.70
C LYS A 324 -32.87 -10.96 -5.66
N LYS A 325 -32.00 -10.39 -4.82
CA LYS A 325 -31.26 -11.11 -3.76
C LYS A 325 -32.09 -11.27 -2.49
N LEU A 326 -33.20 -10.54 -2.37
CA LEU A 326 -34.06 -10.56 -1.18
C LEU A 326 -35.33 -11.37 -1.44
N LYS A 327 -35.53 -12.42 -0.65
CA LYS A 327 -36.77 -13.17 -0.57
C LYS A 327 -37.42 -12.97 0.80
N ILE A 328 -38.74 -13.07 0.86
CA ILE A 328 -39.51 -12.83 2.09
C ILE A 328 -40.52 -13.96 2.28
N PHE A 329 -40.44 -14.62 3.42
CA PHE A 329 -41.43 -15.59 3.87
C PHE A 329 -42.35 -14.93 4.89
N ILE A 330 -43.65 -14.89 4.59
CA ILE A 330 -44.68 -14.25 5.42
C ILE A 330 -45.68 -15.32 5.87
N THR A 331 -46.12 -15.25 7.12
CA THR A 331 -47.31 -15.98 7.57
C THR A 331 -48.40 -15.02 8.03
N SER A 332 -49.65 -15.37 7.79
CA SER A 332 -50.80 -14.68 8.40
C SER A 332 -52.04 -15.55 8.41
N ARG A 333 -53.08 -15.10 9.13
CA ARG A 333 -54.46 -15.50 8.86
C ARG A 333 -55.01 -14.75 7.63
N PRO A 334 -56.04 -15.28 6.95
CA PRO A 334 -56.82 -14.50 6.00
C PRO A 334 -57.37 -13.26 6.71
N ASP A 335 -57.23 -12.09 6.08
CA ASP A 335 -57.93 -10.89 6.55
C ASP A 335 -59.45 -11.14 6.42
N PRO A 336 -60.28 -10.79 7.42
CA PRO A 336 -61.74 -10.97 7.35
C PRO A 336 -62.41 -10.25 6.18
#